data_AF-A0A5C3L0L2-F1
#
_entry.id   AF-A0A5C3L0L2-F1
#
_cell.length_a   1.000
_cell.length_b   1.000
_cell.length_c   1.000
_cell.angle_alpha   90.00
_cell.angle_beta   90.00
_cell.angle_gamma   90.00
#
_symmetry.space_group_name_H-M   'P 1'
#
loop_
_entity.id
_entity.type
_entity.pdbx_description
1 polymer ?
#
loop_
_entity_poly.entity_id
_entity_poly.type
_entity_poly.pdbx_seq_one_letter_code
_entity_poly.pdbx_strand_id
1 'polypeptide(L)'
;RYRMVPIFGADTIQKFSNNVSKMKQLAARDLEDLLQCAPAAFEGLVEEEHNSQILRLLFCLAQWHSLAKLRLHTEQTVMQLEEWTAKLGALAREFLSQTC
;
A
#
# COMPACT_ATOMS: atom_id res chain seq x y z
N ARG A 1 9.63 -7.30 9.89
CA ARG A 1 8.17 -7.08 9.97
C ARG A 1 7.45 -7.81 8.83
N TYR A 2 7.68 -7.49 7.55
CA TYR A 2 7.12 -8.27 6.42
C TYR A 2 7.34 -9.79 6.51
N ARG A 3 8.51 -10.26 6.98
CA ARG A 3 8.78 -11.70 7.20
C ARG A 3 7.84 -12.40 8.18
N MET A 4 7.13 -11.64 9.03
CA MET A 4 6.17 -12.15 10.01
C MET A 4 4.75 -12.22 9.46
N VAL A 5 4.50 -11.64 8.27
CA VAL A 5 3.19 -11.72 7.63
C VAL A 5 2.97 -13.17 7.19
N PRO A 6 1.89 -13.83 7.65
CA PRO A 6 1.59 -15.19 7.23
C PRO A 6 1.21 -15.22 5.75
N ILE A 7 1.27 -16.40 5.14
CA ILE A 7 0.76 -16.61 3.78
C ILE A 7 -0.77 -16.50 3.83
N PHE A 8 -1.37 -15.75 2.91
CA PHE A 8 -2.83 -15.61 2.84
C PHE A 8 -3.35 -15.55 1.41
N GLY A 9 -4.55 -16.10 1.21
CA GLY A 9 -5.07 -16.45 -0.11
C GLY A 9 -4.33 -17.67 -0.67
N ALA A 10 -5.05 -18.60 -1.29
CA ALA A 10 -4.40 -19.68 -2.05
C ALA A 10 -3.66 -19.02 -3.22
N ASP A 11 -2.36 -18.81 -3.06
CA ASP A 11 -1.40 -18.23 -4.02
C ASP A 11 -1.41 -16.70 -4.22
N THR A 12 -2.14 -15.92 -3.41
CA THR A 12 -2.14 -14.46 -3.54
C THR A 12 -0.91 -13.83 -2.88
N ILE A 13 -0.71 -14.05 -1.58
CA ILE A 13 0.41 -13.44 -0.85
C ILE A 13 1.35 -14.52 -0.36
N GLN A 14 2.54 -14.53 -0.96
CA GLN A 14 3.60 -15.48 -0.65
C GLN A 14 4.50 -14.98 0.49
N LYS A 15 5.32 -15.89 1.00
CA LYS A 15 6.27 -15.59 2.08
C LYS A 15 7.32 -14.57 1.64
N PHE A 16 7.37 -13.42 2.30
CA PHE A 16 8.44 -12.44 2.12
C PHE A 16 9.76 -12.96 2.72
N SER A 17 10.60 -13.64 1.91
CA SER A 17 11.87 -14.23 2.37
C SER A 17 13.04 -13.24 2.32
N ASN A 18 13.03 -12.34 1.33
CA ASN A 18 14.10 -11.37 1.11
C ASN A 18 14.07 -10.19 2.08
N ASN A 19 15.17 -9.45 2.14
CA ASN A 19 15.21 -8.20 2.90
C ASN A 19 14.50 -7.11 2.09
N VAL A 20 13.22 -6.89 2.40
CA VAL A 20 12.34 -5.91 1.76
C VAL A 20 12.92 -4.50 1.80
N SER A 21 13.54 -4.07 2.91
CA SER A 21 14.04 -2.70 3.03
C SER A 21 15.23 -2.40 2.13
N LYS A 22 15.92 -3.43 1.61
CA LYS A 22 16.98 -3.24 0.60
C LYS A 22 16.43 -2.95 -0.79
N MET A 23 15.16 -3.26 -1.06
CA MET A 23 14.51 -3.11 -2.36
C MET A 23 15.32 -3.67 -3.55
N LYS A 24 16.07 -4.76 -3.33
CA LYS A 24 16.89 -5.41 -4.36
C LYS A 24 16.15 -6.62 -4.94
N GLN A 25 16.25 -6.78 -6.26
CA GLN A 25 15.70 -7.93 -6.99
C GLN A 25 14.18 -8.11 -6.78
N LEU A 26 13.44 -7.01 -6.78
CA LEU A 26 11.97 -7.03 -6.69
C LEU A 26 11.37 -7.01 -8.10
N ALA A 27 10.52 -7.99 -8.40
CA ALA A 27 9.64 -7.94 -9.55
C ALA A 27 8.42 -7.04 -9.25
N ALA A 28 7.67 -6.66 -10.28
CA ALA A 28 6.46 -5.86 -10.11
C ALA A 28 5.42 -6.52 -9.17
N ARG A 29 5.33 -7.86 -9.21
CA ARG A 29 4.48 -8.63 -8.28
C ARG A 29 4.89 -8.43 -6.82
N ASP A 30 6.19 -8.43 -6.54
CA ASP A 30 6.67 -8.27 -5.17
C ASP A 30 6.29 -6.88 -4.63
N LEU A 31 6.38 -5.83 -5.46
CA LEU A 31 5.98 -4.48 -5.05
C LEU A 31 4.50 -4.39 -4.69
N GLU A 32 3.65 -5.09 -5.44
CA GLU A 32 2.22 -5.14 -5.15
C GLU A 32 1.94 -5.87 -3.84
N ASP A 33 2.51 -7.05 -3.64
CA ASP A 33 2.31 -7.84 -2.42
C ASP A 33 2.80 -7.08 -1.18
N LEU A 34 3.92 -6.35 -1.33
CA LEU A 34 4.42 -5.44 -0.31
C LEU A 34 3.45 -4.31 -0.01
N LEU A 35 2.89 -3.66 -1.03
CA LEU A 35 1.92 -2.58 -0.86
C LEU A 35 0.66 -3.07 -0.14
N GLN A 36 0.14 -4.25 -0.49
CA GLN A 36 -1.03 -4.84 0.16
C GLN A 36 -0.78 -5.12 1.66
N CYS A 37 0.45 -5.49 2.02
CA CYS A 37 0.83 -5.80 3.39
C CYS A 37 1.44 -4.60 4.15
N ALA A 38 1.59 -3.45 3.50
CA ALA A 38 2.31 -2.31 4.05
C ALA A 38 1.69 -1.76 5.34
N PRO A 39 0.35 -1.58 5.47
CA PRO A 39 -0.23 -1.08 6.71
C PRO A 39 0.16 -1.93 7.93
N ALA A 40 0.04 -3.26 7.84
CA ALA A 40 0.43 -4.17 8.93
C ALA A 40 1.95 -4.15 9.20
N ALA A 41 2.77 -3.98 8.16
CA ALA A 41 4.21 -3.90 8.33
C ALA A 41 4.68 -2.58 8.98
N PHE A 42 3.94 -1.48 8.77
CA PHE A 42 4.27 -0.14 9.25
C PHE A 42 3.56 0.26 10.54
N GLU A 43 2.54 -0.48 10.99
CA GLU A 43 1.78 -0.14 12.19
C GLU A 43 2.65 -0.05 13.45
N GLY A 44 2.72 1.12 14.08
CA GLY A 44 3.59 1.35 15.24
C GLY A 44 5.08 1.17 14.92
N LEU A 45 5.47 1.37 13.66
CA LEU A 45 6.88 1.40 13.25
C LEU A 45 7.53 2.75 13.60
N VAL A 46 6.76 3.82 13.53
CA VAL A 46 7.19 5.18 13.86
C VAL A 46 6.33 5.74 15.01
N GLU A 47 6.73 6.89 15.53
CA GLU A 47 5.98 7.59 16.58
C GLU A 47 4.59 7.99 16.11
N GLU A 48 3.66 8.07 17.06
CA GLU A 48 2.23 8.20 16.74
C GLU A 48 1.89 9.48 15.98
N GLU A 49 2.69 10.53 16.16
CA GLU A 49 2.57 11.80 15.42
C GLU A 49 2.56 11.59 13.89
N HIS A 50 3.33 10.62 13.39
CA HIS A 50 3.41 10.33 11.95
C HIS A 50 2.80 8.98 11.56
N ASN A 51 2.70 8.03 12.51
CA ASN A 51 2.23 6.68 12.25
C ASN A 51 0.84 6.65 11.62
N SER A 52 -0.14 7.33 12.24
CA SER A 52 -1.51 7.39 11.75
C SER A 52 -1.62 7.97 10.34
N GLN A 53 -0.80 8.97 10.02
CA GLN A 53 -0.77 9.57 8.68
C GLN A 53 -0.19 8.61 7.63
N ILE A 54 0.95 7.98 7.95
CA ILE A 54 1.60 6.99 7.08
C ILE A 54 0.66 5.82 6.79
N LEU A 55 -0.01 5.28 7.82
CA LEU A 55 -0.95 4.18 7.66
C LEU A 55 -2.14 4.56 6.77
N ARG A 56 -2.68 5.77 6.93
CA ARG A 56 -3.76 6.29 6.07
C ARG A 56 -3.31 6.42 4.62
N LEU A 57 -2.10 6.93 4.38
CA LEU A 57 -1.54 7.07 3.04
C LEU A 57 -1.31 5.70 2.39
N LEU A 58 -0.68 4.76 3.11
CA LEU A 58 -0.41 3.40 2.62
C LEU A 58 -1.72 2.66 2.30
N PHE A 59 -2.73 2.77 3.16
CA PHE A 59 -4.05 2.21 2.89
C PHE A 59 -4.68 2.82 1.64
N CYS A 60 -4.67 4.15 1.52
CA CYS A 60 -5.24 4.83 0.36
C CYS A 60 -4.53 4.44 -0.94
N LEU A 61 -3.20 4.30 -0.91
CA LEU A 61 -2.40 3.87 -2.04
C LEU A 61 -2.72 2.42 -2.45
N ALA A 62 -2.90 1.52 -1.47
CA ALA A 62 -3.30 0.14 -1.74
C ALA A 62 -4.70 0.04 -2.36
N GLN A 63 -5.66 0.84 -1.90
CA GLN A 63 -7.01 0.91 -2.47
C GLN A 63 -7.00 1.49 -3.89
N TRP A 64 -6.26 2.58 -4.10
CA TRP A 64 -6.10 3.16 -5.43
C TRP A 64 -5.46 2.15 -6.41
N HIS A 65 -4.40 1.46 -5.98
CA HIS A 65 -3.72 0.48 -6.81
C HIS A 65 -4.60 -0.72 -7.15
N SER A 66 -5.41 -1.22 -6.21
CA SER A 66 -6.32 -2.34 -6.47
C SER A 66 -7.36 -1.99 -7.53
N LEU A 67 -7.93 -0.78 -7.48
CA LEU A 67 -8.84 -0.25 -8.50
C LEU A 67 -8.13 -0.06 -9.85
N ALA A 68 -6.94 0.54 -9.85
CA ALA A 68 -6.16 0.79 -11.07
C ALA A 68 -5.73 -0.51 -11.78
N LYS A 69 -5.56 -1.60 -11.03
CA LYS A 69 -5.14 -2.90 -11.55
C LYS A 69 -6.30 -3.74 -12.12
N LEU A 70 -7.56 -3.36 -11.89
CA LEU A 70 -8.71 -4.14 -12.35
C LEU A 70 -8.60 -4.43 -13.86
N ARG A 71 -8.82 -5.69 -14.24
CA ARG A 71 -8.81 -6.10 -15.65
C ARG A 71 -10.07 -5.72 -16.40
N LEU A 72 -11.14 -5.42 -15.66
CA LEU A 72 -12.42 -4.98 -16.18
C LEU A 72 -12.86 -3.75 -15.40
N HIS A 73 -12.99 -2.64 -16.11
CA HIS A 73 -13.54 -1.41 -15.56
C HIS A 73 -15.01 -1.28 -15.95
N THR A 74 -15.83 -0.95 -14.97
CA THR A 74 -17.19 -0.43 -15.11
C THR A 74 -17.19 1.07 -14.84
N GLU A 75 -18.24 1.78 -15.26
CA GLU A 75 -18.45 3.20 -14.91
C GLU A 75 -18.27 3.45 -13.40
N GLN A 76 -18.83 2.56 -12.57
CA GLN A 76 -18.69 2.64 -11.12
C GLN A 76 -17.23 2.56 -10.66
N THR A 77 -16.47 1.59 -11.16
CA THR A 77 -15.06 1.44 -10.75
C THR A 77 -14.17 2.57 -11.27
N VAL A 78 -14.52 3.20 -12.40
CA VAL A 78 -13.82 4.38 -12.91
C VAL A 78 -14.08 5.58 -12.01
N MET A 79 -15.34 5.83 -11.63
CA MET A 79 -15.68 6.89 -10.68
C MET A 79 -14.97 6.69 -9.33
N GLN A 80 -14.91 5.46 -8.84
CA GLN A 80 -14.15 5.14 -7.62
C GLN A 80 -12.66 5.41 -7.82
N LEU A 81 -12.07 5.00 -8.95
CA LEU A 81 -10.66 5.24 -9.22
C LEU A 81 -10.34 6.75 -9.21
N GLU A 82 -11.19 7.59 -9.79
CA GLU A 82 -11.05 9.04 -9.76
C GLU A 82 -11.13 9.61 -8.34
N GLU A 83 -12.12 9.18 -7.55
CA GLU A 83 -12.28 9.57 -6.14
C GLU A 83 -11.03 9.20 -5.32
N TRP A 84 -10.58 7.96 -5.42
CA TRP A 84 -9.39 7.47 -4.71
C TRP A 84 -8.11 8.14 -5.20
N THR A 85 -8.02 8.52 -6.47
CA THR A 85 -6.89 9.30 -7.01
C THR A 85 -6.84 10.69 -6.38
N ALA A 86 -7.98 11.38 -6.29
CA ALA A 86 -8.05 12.70 -5.63
C ALA A 86 -7.67 12.60 -4.14
N LYS A 87 -8.18 11.58 -3.45
CA LYS A 87 -7.89 11.31 -2.04
C LYS A 87 -6.42 10.98 -1.81
N LEU A 88 -5.83 10.14 -2.66
CA LEU A 88 -4.41 9.80 -2.62
C LEU A 88 -3.55 11.07 -2.79
N GLY A 89 -3.87 11.92 -3.76
CA GLY A 89 -3.17 13.18 -3.97
C GLY A 89 -3.25 14.12 -2.77
N ALA A 90 -4.42 14.20 -2.11
CA ALA A 90 -4.58 15.00 -0.89
C ALA A 90 -3.72 14.46 0.26
N LEU A 91 -3.77 13.15 0.54
CA LEU A 91 -2.99 12.52 1.60
C LEU A 91 -1.48 12.58 1.34
N ALA A 92 -1.06 12.46 0.08
CA ALA A 92 0.35 12.58 -0.30
C ALA A 92 0.88 14.00 -0.06
N ARG A 93 0.09 15.04 -0.38
CA ARG A 93 0.45 16.43 -0.06
C ARG A 93 0.46 16.69 1.44
N GLU A 94 -0.51 16.14 2.17
CA GLU A 94 -0.58 16.23 3.63
C GLU A 94 0.68 15.61 4.27
N PHE A 95 1.02 14.39 3.86
CA PHE A 95 2.24 13.69 4.28
C PHE A 95 3.50 14.52 4.01
N LEU A 96 3.64 15.06 2.79
CA LEU A 96 4.78 15.92 2.45
C LEU A 96 4.86 17.19 3.30
N SER A 97 3.71 17.74 3.72
CA SER A 97 3.66 18.97 4.51
C SER A 97 3.88 18.77 6.01
N GLN A 98 3.59 17.57 6.52
CA GLN A 98 3.58 17.29 7.97
C GLN A 98 4.65 16.29 8.42
N THR A 99 5.15 15.46 7.51
CA THR A 99 6.24 14.52 7.81
C THR A 99 7.55 15.14 7.34
N CYS A 100 8.44 15.45 8.28
CA CYS A 100 9.74 16.11 8.08
C CYS A 100 10.76 15.23 7.35
#